data_AF-A0AA39V5B0-F1
#
_entry.id   AF-A0AA39V5B0-F1
#
_cell.length_a   1.000
_cell.length_b   1.000
_cell.length_c   1.000
_cell.angle_alpha   90.00
_cell.angle_beta   90.00
_cell.angle_gamma   90.00
#
_symmetry.space_group_name_H-M   'P 1'
#
loop_
_entity.id
_entity.type
_entity.pdbx_description
1 polymer ?
#
loop_
_entity_poly.entity_id
_entity_poly.type
_entity_poly.pdbx_seq_one_letter_code
_entity_poly.pdbx_strand_id
1 'polypeptide(L)'
;MTSFGGTSPPYQRTFTHVQHEICALVLYRASRCHDGPVDQEVCHVIPSNTTIYEFNPFKFGSWDPTTYGFVPLEYLGSNFSGGVLTGDEECVRGFDNVGFVMGTSSSLFNQVFLEVNSTFLPQPAKDLVNKILSPLTDDNNNDITEYQPNPFYGYHNSTSRVAQERSLTLFDGGEDLENIPFHPLIQPHRYVDVIFAIDSSADTQYHWPNGTSLVATYERSTLIQFDSSGNLGNGTSFPAVPDTDTMVNLGLNTHPTFFGCNSSNTTNITPLIVYIPNYPYVYPSNISTFDLSYNVSQSDGIVENGYNVATMGNGSANATWPTCVGCAIISRGLERTKTPVPEVCTLCFQHFCWDGSLDGTNASTPYEPPIQVGPTVKSGALRERYASPIVTAYLAVMILFMVS
;
A
#
# COMPACT_ATOMS: atom_id res chain seq x y z
N MET A 1 -35.48 -2.23 -6.13
CA MET A 1 -35.88 -2.42 -4.73
C MET A 1 -37.22 -3.14 -4.71
N THR A 2 -37.25 -4.41 -4.30
CA THR A 2 -38.51 -5.12 -4.05
C THR A 2 -38.46 -5.75 -2.67
N SER A 3 -39.51 -5.45 -1.91
CA SER A 3 -39.84 -6.03 -0.61
C SER A 3 -40.11 -7.53 -0.73
N PHE A 4 -39.71 -8.27 0.30
CA PHE A 4 -39.95 -9.70 0.44
C PHE A 4 -41.44 -10.05 0.60
N GLY A 5 -41.87 -11.11 -0.08
CA GLY A 5 -43.09 -11.87 0.24
C GLY A 5 -43.50 -12.87 -0.86
N GLY A 6 -43.36 -14.17 -0.61
CA GLY A 6 -44.08 -15.22 -1.35
C GLY A 6 -43.24 -16.35 -1.97
N THR A 7 -43.18 -17.47 -1.26
CA THR A 7 -42.50 -18.75 -1.46
C THR A 7 -42.76 -19.54 -2.77
N SER A 8 -41.69 -20.08 -3.35
CA SER A 8 -41.65 -21.40 -4.02
C SER A 8 -40.20 -21.95 -4.13
N PRO A 9 -39.85 -23.12 -3.56
CA PRO A 9 -38.57 -23.82 -3.77
C PRO A 9 -38.77 -25.09 -4.66
N PRO A 10 -37.70 -25.81 -5.10
CA PRO A 10 -36.28 -25.46 -5.12
C PRO A 10 -35.69 -25.57 -6.55
N TYR A 11 -34.90 -24.59 -6.96
CA TYR A 11 -33.79 -24.87 -7.88
C TYR A 11 -32.52 -24.79 -7.05
N GLN A 12 -32.15 -25.92 -6.43
CA GLN A 12 -30.84 -26.08 -5.82
C GLN A 12 -29.79 -26.03 -6.93
N ARG A 13 -29.28 -24.83 -7.25
CA ARG A 13 -27.86 -24.70 -7.59
C ARG A 13 -27.13 -24.52 -6.28
N THR A 14 -26.85 -25.64 -5.65
CA THR A 14 -25.81 -25.73 -4.62
C THR A 14 -24.51 -25.18 -5.20
N PHE A 15 -24.15 -23.96 -4.80
CA PHE A 15 -22.76 -23.50 -4.81
C PHE A 15 -22.00 -24.32 -3.76
N THR A 16 -21.71 -25.59 -4.07
CA THR A 16 -20.94 -26.49 -3.20
C THR A 16 -19.63 -26.94 -3.84
N HIS A 17 -19.11 -26.20 -4.83
CA HIS A 17 -17.77 -26.45 -5.38
C HIS A 17 -16.97 -25.16 -5.57
N VAL A 18 -16.89 -24.34 -4.51
CA VAL A 18 -15.71 -23.51 -4.24
C VAL A 18 -15.07 -24.06 -2.95
N GLN A 19 -14.73 -25.34 -2.97
CA GLN A 19 -13.83 -25.94 -1.99
C GLN A 19 -12.50 -26.13 -2.70
N HIS A 20 -11.46 -25.46 -2.19
CA HIS A 20 -10.06 -25.43 -2.64
C HIS A 20 -9.60 -24.22 -3.48
N GLU A 21 -10.08 -23.00 -3.21
CA GLU A 21 -9.34 -21.80 -3.67
C GLU A 21 -8.34 -21.35 -2.60
N ILE A 22 -7.10 -21.82 -2.78
CA ILE A 22 -5.88 -21.27 -2.16
C ILE A 22 -5.52 -19.98 -2.92
N CYS A 23 -6.43 -19.01 -2.96
CA CYS A 23 -6.15 -17.70 -3.53
C CYS A 23 -6.43 -16.65 -2.46
N ALA A 24 -5.37 -15.99 -2.01
CA ALA A 24 -5.52 -14.76 -1.24
C ALA A 24 -6.37 -13.79 -2.06
N LEU A 25 -7.30 -13.10 -1.39
CA LEU A 25 -8.09 -12.05 -2.03
C LEU A 25 -7.13 -10.95 -2.49
N VAL A 26 -6.96 -10.80 -3.79
CA VAL A 26 -6.16 -9.71 -4.36
C VAL A 26 -6.94 -8.42 -4.22
N LEU A 27 -6.29 -7.41 -3.66
CA LEU A 27 -6.86 -6.10 -3.35
C LEU A 27 -5.96 -5.05 -3.98
N TYR A 28 -6.46 -4.32 -4.97
CA TYR A 28 -5.81 -3.09 -5.44
C TYR A 28 -6.48 -1.89 -4.80
N ARG A 29 -5.69 -0.84 -4.62
CA ARG A 29 -6.13 0.41 -4.02
C ARG A 29 -5.86 1.57 -4.98
N ALA A 30 -6.83 2.47 -5.08
CA ALA A 30 -6.64 3.77 -5.68
C ALA A 30 -7.25 4.85 -4.77
N SER A 31 -6.80 6.08 -4.90
CA SER A 31 -7.26 7.21 -4.09
C SER A 31 -7.91 8.28 -4.95
N ARG A 32 -8.91 8.98 -4.41
CA ARG A 32 -9.54 10.14 -5.05
C ARG A 32 -9.42 11.36 -4.14
N CYS A 33 -9.04 12.48 -4.73
CA CYS A 33 -8.89 13.77 -4.07
C CYS A 33 -10.21 14.51 -3.86
N HIS A 34 -10.31 15.27 -2.78
CA HIS A 34 -11.55 15.98 -2.40
C HIS A 34 -11.61 17.45 -2.79
N ASP A 35 -10.47 18.12 -3.00
CA ASP A 35 -10.41 19.58 -3.19
C ASP A 35 -9.57 20.00 -4.41
N GLY A 36 -10.21 20.76 -5.31
CA GLY A 36 -9.61 21.40 -6.49
C GLY A 36 -10.69 21.65 -7.56
N PRO A 37 -10.69 22.79 -8.28
CA PRO A 37 -11.40 22.86 -9.56
C PRO A 37 -10.92 21.71 -10.44
N VAL A 38 -11.80 21.15 -11.29
CA VAL A 38 -11.46 20.13 -12.30
C VAL A 38 -10.30 20.56 -13.23
N ASP A 39 -9.94 21.84 -13.16
CA ASP A 39 -8.96 22.53 -13.98
C ASP A 39 -7.60 22.77 -13.28
N GLN A 40 -7.41 22.30 -12.03
CA GLN A 40 -6.10 22.31 -11.37
C GLN A 40 -5.50 20.89 -11.36
N GLU A 41 -4.59 20.68 -12.30
CA GLU A 41 -3.87 19.46 -12.69
C GLU A 41 -2.96 18.86 -11.60
N VAL A 42 -3.01 19.34 -10.36
CA VAL A 42 -2.17 18.87 -9.26
C VAL A 42 -3.06 18.58 -8.07
N CYS A 43 -3.36 17.30 -7.85
CA CYS A 43 -3.94 16.93 -6.58
C CYS A 43 -2.85 16.97 -5.50
N HIS A 44 -2.99 17.90 -4.55
CA HIS A 44 -2.31 17.77 -3.25
C HIS A 44 -3.05 16.71 -2.43
N VAL A 45 -2.66 15.45 -2.64
CA VAL A 45 -3.24 14.31 -1.95
C VAL A 45 -2.83 14.39 -0.46
N ILE A 46 -3.78 14.72 0.41
CA ILE A 46 -3.59 14.64 1.86
C ILE A 46 -4.33 13.40 2.35
N PRO A 47 -3.70 12.45 3.07
CA PRO A 47 -4.36 11.23 3.56
C PRO A 47 -5.67 11.44 4.30
N SER A 48 -5.74 12.56 5.03
CA SER A 48 -6.95 12.99 5.73
C SER A 48 -8.16 13.30 4.84
N ASN A 49 -7.98 13.44 3.53
CA ASN A 49 -8.93 14.04 2.60
C ASN A 49 -9.10 13.23 1.30
N THR A 50 -8.72 11.94 1.31
CA THR A 50 -8.92 11.04 0.17
C THR A 50 -10.07 10.06 0.40
N THR A 51 -10.77 9.76 -0.70
CA THR A 51 -11.64 8.58 -0.76
C THR A 51 -10.83 7.41 -1.31
N ILE A 52 -10.75 6.32 -0.56
CA ILE A 52 -10.01 5.14 -0.95
C ILE A 52 -10.95 4.16 -1.63
N TYR A 53 -10.58 3.77 -2.85
CA TYR A 53 -11.26 2.75 -3.63
C TYR A 53 -10.50 1.43 -3.58
N GLU A 54 -11.26 0.35 -3.54
CA GLU A 54 -10.79 -1.02 -3.54
C GLU A 54 -11.26 -1.73 -4.80
N PHE A 55 -10.34 -2.38 -5.49
CA PHE A 55 -10.65 -3.40 -6.49
C PHE A 55 -10.40 -4.77 -5.88
N ASN A 56 -11.38 -5.66 -6.00
CA ASN A 56 -11.21 -7.09 -5.78
C ASN A 56 -11.86 -7.86 -6.95
N PRO A 57 -11.64 -9.17 -7.10
CA PRO A 57 -12.11 -9.94 -8.24
C PRO A 57 -13.64 -9.91 -8.49
N PHE A 58 -14.43 -9.40 -7.54
CA PHE A 58 -15.89 -9.40 -7.62
C PHE A 58 -16.49 -8.00 -7.74
N LYS A 59 -15.88 -7.00 -7.09
CA LYS A 59 -16.46 -5.68 -6.93
C LYS A 59 -15.41 -4.58 -6.87
N PHE A 60 -15.81 -3.41 -7.33
CA PHE A 60 -15.08 -2.15 -7.22
C PHE A 60 -15.89 -1.16 -6.39
N GLY A 61 -15.25 -0.42 -5.49
CA GLY A 61 -15.93 0.61 -4.71
C GLY A 61 -15.18 1.04 -3.48
N SER A 62 -15.89 1.68 -2.55
CA SER A 62 -15.29 2.27 -1.36
C SER A 62 -16.11 1.98 -0.10
N TRP A 63 -15.38 1.80 1.00
CA TRP A 63 -15.93 1.72 2.36
C TRP A 63 -16.06 3.09 3.04
N ASP A 64 -15.52 4.13 2.42
CA ASP A 64 -15.55 5.48 2.99
C ASP A 64 -16.95 6.09 2.82
N PRO A 65 -17.44 6.90 3.79
CA PRO A 65 -18.76 7.54 3.72
C PRO A 65 -18.99 8.39 2.48
N THR A 66 -17.92 8.90 1.87
CA THR A 66 -17.93 9.74 0.67
C THR A 66 -18.45 9.01 -0.58
N THR A 67 -18.48 7.68 -0.58
CA THR A 67 -19.12 6.86 -1.63
C THR A 67 -19.97 5.75 -1.01
N TYR A 68 -19.41 5.00 -0.05
CA TYR A 68 -20.04 3.91 0.69
C TYR A 68 -20.88 2.96 -0.18
N GLY A 69 -20.23 2.37 -1.17
CA GLY A 69 -20.90 1.62 -2.22
C GLY A 69 -19.92 0.81 -3.06
N PHE A 70 -20.44 -0.28 -3.63
CA PHE A 70 -19.70 -1.18 -4.51
C PHE A 70 -20.53 -1.54 -5.72
N VAL A 71 -19.88 -1.61 -6.88
CA VAL A 71 -20.44 -2.15 -8.12
C VAL A 71 -19.79 -3.47 -8.49
N PRO A 72 -20.50 -4.39 -9.16
CA PRO A 72 -19.89 -5.60 -9.70
C PRO A 72 -18.77 -5.22 -10.67
N LEU A 73 -17.56 -5.74 -10.45
CA LEU A 73 -16.39 -5.39 -11.26
C LEU A 73 -16.62 -5.72 -12.74
N GLU A 74 -17.31 -6.83 -13.01
CA GLU A 74 -17.71 -7.28 -14.35
C GLU A 74 -18.44 -6.20 -15.17
N TYR A 75 -19.15 -5.29 -14.49
CA TYR A 75 -19.97 -4.25 -15.13
C TYR A 75 -19.45 -2.85 -14.91
N LEU A 76 -18.18 -2.69 -14.49
CA LEU A 76 -17.61 -1.40 -14.08
C LEU A 76 -17.79 -0.27 -15.11
N GLY A 77 -17.72 -0.59 -16.41
CA GLY A 77 -17.89 0.40 -17.48
C GLY A 77 -19.35 0.69 -17.87
N SER A 78 -20.34 0.18 -17.14
CA SER A 78 -21.76 0.36 -17.47
C SER A 78 -22.31 1.68 -16.93
N ASN A 79 -23.33 2.22 -17.59
CA ASN A 79 -23.94 3.51 -17.22
C ASN A 79 -24.94 3.37 -16.07
N PHE A 80 -24.44 3.34 -14.83
CA PHE A 80 -25.27 3.34 -13.63
C PHE A 80 -25.83 4.73 -13.35
N SER A 81 -27.10 4.80 -12.92
CA SER A 81 -27.71 6.02 -12.39
C SER A 81 -28.48 5.69 -11.12
N GLY A 82 -28.13 6.35 -10.01
CA GLY A 82 -28.76 6.09 -8.71
C GLY A 82 -28.49 4.66 -8.20
N GLY A 83 -27.39 4.04 -8.62
CA GLY A 83 -27.02 2.66 -8.26
C GLY A 83 -27.78 1.57 -9.03
N VAL A 84 -28.49 1.92 -10.11
CA VAL A 84 -29.17 0.95 -10.98
C VAL A 84 -28.83 1.19 -12.45
N LEU A 85 -28.88 0.13 -13.26
CA LEU A 85 -28.92 0.26 -14.72
C LEU A 85 -30.38 0.49 -15.11
N THR A 86 -30.64 1.51 -15.93
CA THR A 86 -31.98 1.73 -16.48
C THR A 86 -32.30 0.63 -17.49
N GLY A 87 -33.58 0.27 -17.64
CA GLY A 87 -34.00 -0.94 -18.35
C GLY A 87 -33.62 -1.03 -19.84
N ASP A 88 -33.21 0.09 -20.44
CA ASP A 88 -32.82 0.19 -21.85
C ASP A 88 -31.28 0.24 -22.04
N GLU A 89 -30.49 0.24 -20.95
CA GLU A 89 -29.02 0.30 -21.03
C GLU A 89 -28.40 -1.10 -21.18
N GLU A 90 -27.41 -1.21 -22.06
CA GLU A 90 -26.63 -2.43 -22.21
C GLU A 90 -25.53 -2.51 -21.13
N CYS A 91 -25.32 -3.70 -20.58
CA CYS A 91 -24.21 -3.94 -19.64
C CYS A 91 -22.87 -3.99 -20.39
N VAL A 92 -21.92 -3.16 -19.98
CA VAL A 92 -20.56 -3.12 -20.52
C VAL A 92 -19.66 -4.03 -19.69
N ARG A 93 -18.88 -4.89 -20.36
CA ARG A 93 -17.93 -5.82 -19.75
C ARG A 93 -16.53 -5.64 -20.29
N GLY A 94 -15.52 -6.07 -19.53
CA GLY A 94 -14.11 -6.03 -19.95
C GLY A 94 -13.42 -4.68 -19.71
N PHE A 95 -14.10 -3.74 -19.05
CA PHE A 95 -13.53 -2.48 -18.58
C PHE A 95 -12.50 -2.71 -17.45
N ASP A 96 -12.66 -3.81 -16.73
CA ASP A 96 -11.80 -4.30 -15.64
C ASP A 96 -10.50 -4.95 -16.13
N ASN A 97 -9.91 -4.44 -17.21
CA ASN A 97 -8.63 -4.92 -17.72
C ASN A 97 -7.56 -4.79 -16.62
N VAL A 98 -6.89 -5.89 -16.30
CA VAL A 98 -5.91 -5.92 -15.20
C VAL A 98 -4.76 -4.93 -15.38
N GLY A 99 -4.31 -4.69 -16.63
CA GLY A 99 -3.29 -3.70 -16.92
C GLY A 99 -3.77 -2.28 -16.66
N PHE A 100 -5.05 -1.98 -16.93
CA PHE A 100 -5.65 -0.69 -16.61
C PHE A 100 -5.84 -0.47 -15.11
N VAL A 101 -6.28 -1.51 -14.38
CA VAL A 101 -6.38 -1.46 -12.91
C VAL A 101 -5.01 -1.27 -12.26
N MET A 102 -4.00 -2.02 -12.72
CA MET A 102 -2.61 -1.84 -12.26
C MET A 102 -2.09 -0.43 -12.60
N GLY A 103 -2.34 0.07 -13.82
CA GLY A 103 -1.96 1.42 -14.22
C GLY A 103 -2.64 2.51 -13.37
N THR A 104 -3.90 2.30 -12.99
CA THR A 104 -4.63 3.18 -12.06
C THR A 104 -3.96 3.21 -10.69
N SER A 105 -3.65 2.03 -10.15
CA SER A 105 -3.01 1.85 -8.84
C SER A 105 -1.56 2.33 -8.81
N SER A 106 -0.97 2.66 -9.96
CA SER A 106 0.42 3.11 -10.13
C SER A 106 0.51 4.41 -10.94
N SER A 107 -0.54 5.23 -10.92
CA SER A 107 -0.61 6.46 -11.71
C SER A 107 0.38 7.55 -11.25
N LEU A 108 1.10 7.38 -10.13
CA LEU A 108 2.23 8.23 -9.72
C LEU A 108 3.23 8.39 -10.86
N PHE A 109 3.44 7.32 -11.62
CA PHE A 109 4.35 7.37 -12.75
C PHE A 109 3.87 8.39 -13.79
N ASN A 110 2.57 8.57 -14.03
CA ASN A 110 2.03 9.54 -14.98
C ASN A 110 2.35 11.00 -14.60
N GLN A 111 2.29 11.32 -13.29
CA GLN A 111 2.66 12.65 -12.75
C GLN A 111 4.13 12.97 -12.95
N VAL A 112 5.01 12.04 -12.59
CA VAL A 112 6.46 12.21 -12.75
C VAL A 112 6.87 12.26 -14.23
N PHE A 113 6.11 11.57 -15.08
CA PHE A 113 6.28 11.50 -16.52
C PHE A 113 6.00 12.84 -17.24
N LEU A 114 5.06 13.64 -16.74
CA LEU A 114 4.76 14.98 -17.29
C LEU A 114 5.68 16.07 -16.72
N GLU A 115 6.16 15.90 -15.49
CA GLU A 115 7.14 16.79 -14.87
C GLU A 115 8.60 16.49 -15.25
N VAL A 116 8.87 15.67 -16.28
CA VAL A 116 10.25 15.29 -16.65
C VAL A 116 11.17 16.47 -16.97
N ASN A 117 10.63 17.58 -17.45
CA ASN A 117 11.39 18.81 -17.64
C ASN A 117 11.68 19.56 -16.32
N SER A 118 10.86 19.40 -15.28
CA SER A 118 10.97 20.06 -13.97
C SER A 118 11.51 19.18 -12.84
N THR A 119 11.57 17.85 -13.02
CA THR A 119 12.01 16.88 -12.00
C THR A 119 13.52 16.61 -12.03
N PHE A 120 14.04 16.19 -10.87
CA PHE A 120 15.44 15.80 -10.62
C PHE A 120 15.82 14.43 -11.21
N LEU A 121 15.07 13.90 -12.18
CA LEU A 121 15.36 12.59 -12.78
C LEU A 121 16.72 12.59 -13.50
N PRO A 122 17.49 11.49 -13.40
CA PRO A 122 18.67 11.28 -14.24
C PRO A 122 18.31 11.29 -15.73
N GLN A 123 19.20 11.83 -16.58
CA GLN A 123 18.96 11.97 -18.03
C GLN A 123 18.48 10.68 -18.74
N PRO A 124 18.99 9.47 -18.42
CA PRO A 124 18.50 8.24 -19.05
C PRO A 124 17.04 7.92 -18.76
N ALA A 125 16.54 8.27 -17.56
CA ALA A 125 15.14 8.14 -17.24
C ALA A 125 14.32 9.13 -18.07
N LYS A 126 14.74 10.41 -18.15
CA LYS A 126 14.11 11.43 -18.99
C LYS A 126 14.03 11.02 -20.47
N ASP A 127 15.08 10.39 -21.00
CA ASP A 127 15.12 9.94 -22.39
C ASP A 127 14.16 8.76 -22.66
N LEU A 128 14.08 7.81 -21.74
CA LEU A 128 13.11 6.70 -21.80
C LEU A 128 11.67 7.22 -21.72
N VAL A 129 11.43 8.15 -20.80
CA VAL A 129 10.15 8.83 -20.64
C VAL A 129 9.73 9.50 -21.95
N ASN A 130 10.57 10.38 -22.48
CA ASN A 130 10.26 11.16 -23.70
C ASN A 130 10.01 10.23 -24.89
N LYS A 131 10.69 9.09 -24.96
CA LYS A 131 10.49 8.10 -26.02
C LYS A 131 9.15 7.35 -25.89
N ILE A 132 8.67 7.11 -24.67
CA ILE A 132 7.38 6.43 -24.41
C ILE A 132 6.21 7.40 -24.54
N LEU A 133 6.37 8.65 -24.08
CA LEU A 133 5.28 9.62 -23.97
C LEU A 133 5.10 10.52 -25.19
N SER A 134 6.16 10.87 -25.91
CA SER A 134 6.02 11.73 -27.11
C SER A 134 5.01 11.22 -28.17
N PRO A 135 4.72 9.90 -28.30
CA PRO A 135 3.64 9.41 -29.15
C PRO A 135 2.25 9.37 -28.47
N LEU A 136 2.18 9.54 -27.14
CA LEU A 136 0.98 9.39 -26.31
C LEU A 136 0.42 10.72 -25.78
N THR A 137 1.21 11.80 -25.81
CA THR A 137 0.80 13.13 -25.38
C THR A 137 0.27 13.92 -26.57
N ASP A 138 -1.05 14.09 -26.65
CA ASP A 138 -1.66 15.23 -27.31
C ASP A 138 -1.70 16.38 -26.27
N ASP A 139 -1.54 17.64 -26.69
CA ASP A 139 -1.30 18.84 -25.84
C ASP A 139 -2.42 19.17 -24.81
N ASN A 140 -3.40 18.27 -24.61
CA ASN A 140 -4.56 18.41 -23.71
C ASN A 140 -4.73 17.23 -22.72
N ASN A 141 -3.73 16.35 -22.55
CA ASN A 141 -3.91 15.11 -21.79
C ASN A 141 -3.81 15.30 -20.27
N ASN A 142 -4.97 15.20 -19.62
CA ASN A 142 -5.15 15.18 -18.17
C ASN A 142 -4.53 13.92 -17.53
N ASP A 143 -3.78 14.13 -16.46
CA ASP A 143 -3.01 13.17 -15.65
C ASP A 143 -3.88 12.32 -14.70
N ILE A 144 -5.03 11.87 -15.20
CA ILE A 144 -6.11 11.35 -14.40
C ILE A 144 -6.50 9.99 -14.94
N THR A 145 -6.53 8.97 -14.08
CA THR A 145 -7.15 7.71 -14.49
C THR A 145 -8.66 7.87 -14.42
N GLU A 146 -9.25 8.11 -15.59
CA GLU A 146 -10.65 8.46 -15.74
C GLU A 146 -11.52 7.20 -15.95
N TYR A 147 -12.49 7.01 -15.06
CA TYR A 147 -13.51 5.98 -15.15
C TYR A 147 -14.83 6.62 -15.62
N GLN A 148 -15.08 6.54 -16.93
CA GLN A 148 -16.29 7.05 -17.55
C GLN A 148 -17.06 5.91 -18.26
N PRO A 149 -18.36 5.73 -17.98
CA PRO A 149 -19.20 6.49 -17.05
C PRO A 149 -18.85 6.23 -15.58
N ASN A 150 -19.08 7.23 -14.71
CA ASN A 150 -18.94 7.06 -13.26
C ASN A 150 -19.98 6.05 -12.72
N PRO A 151 -19.55 4.91 -12.15
CA PRO A 151 -20.47 3.88 -11.65
C PRO A 151 -21.29 4.32 -10.42
N PHE A 152 -20.90 5.40 -9.75
CA PHE A 152 -21.58 5.95 -8.59
C PHE A 152 -22.42 7.20 -8.92
N TYR A 153 -22.62 7.51 -10.19
CA TYR A 153 -23.42 8.67 -10.59
C TYR A 153 -24.85 8.60 -10.01
N GLY A 154 -25.27 9.66 -9.33
CA GLY A 154 -26.54 9.77 -8.62
C GLY A 154 -26.70 8.86 -7.39
N TYR A 155 -25.70 8.03 -7.03
CA TYR A 155 -25.74 7.16 -5.86
C TYR A 155 -25.40 7.94 -4.58
N HIS A 156 -26.22 7.83 -3.53
CA HIS A 156 -26.03 8.60 -2.27
C HIS A 156 -25.84 10.12 -2.49
N ASN A 157 -26.63 10.72 -3.38
CA ASN A 157 -26.48 12.12 -3.80
C ASN A 157 -26.47 13.17 -2.68
N SER A 158 -27.03 12.85 -1.49
CA SER A 158 -27.01 13.75 -0.33
C SER A 158 -25.69 13.77 0.44
N THR A 159 -24.86 12.73 0.31
CA THR A 159 -23.64 12.54 1.12
C THR A 159 -22.40 12.29 0.28
N SER A 160 -22.55 11.85 -0.98
CA SER A 160 -21.45 11.56 -1.89
C SER A 160 -21.26 12.69 -2.91
N ARG A 161 -20.10 13.35 -2.88
CA ARG A 161 -19.72 14.34 -3.90
C ARG A 161 -19.56 13.70 -5.28
N VAL A 162 -19.09 12.45 -5.31
CA VAL A 162 -18.91 11.64 -6.54
C VAL A 162 -20.24 11.42 -7.25
N ALA A 163 -21.37 11.44 -6.54
CA ALA A 163 -22.68 11.27 -7.13
C ALA A 163 -23.04 12.33 -8.19
N GLN A 164 -22.40 13.51 -8.15
CA GLN A 164 -22.68 14.63 -9.05
C GLN A 164 -21.80 14.60 -10.31
N GLU A 165 -20.76 13.78 -10.32
CA GLU A 165 -19.75 13.75 -11.37
C GLU A 165 -20.09 12.68 -12.40
N ARG A 166 -19.99 13.03 -13.70
CA ARG A 166 -20.21 12.06 -14.79
C ARG A 166 -19.06 11.08 -14.97
N SER A 167 -17.92 11.38 -14.36
CA SER A 167 -16.69 10.62 -14.46
C SER A 167 -16.05 10.48 -13.10
N LEU A 168 -15.41 9.34 -12.85
CA LEU A 168 -14.70 9.06 -11.61
C LEU A 168 -13.20 9.10 -11.86
N THR A 169 -12.54 10.08 -11.28
CA THR A 169 -11.09 10.27 -11.33
C THR A 169 -10.41 9.53 -10.18
N LEU A 170 -9.46 8.65 -10.51
CA LEU A 170 -8.65 7.91 -9.55
C LEU A 170 -7.15 8.14 -9.76
N PHE A 171 -6.41 8.10 -8.66
CA PHE A 171 -4.96 8.21 -8.57
C PHE A 171 -4.35 7.01 -7.84
N ASP A 172 -3.03 6.91 -7.90
CA ASP A 172 -2.22 5.94 -7.18
C ASP A 172 -2.55 5.93 -5.67
N GLY A 173 -2.67 4.72 -5.12
CA GLY A 173 -3.04 4.50 -3.73
C GLY A 173 -1.92 4.75 -2.71
N GLY A 174 -0.71 5.09 -3.14
CA GLY A 174 0.39 5.54 -2.28
C GLY A 174 0.54 7.06 -2.19
N GLU A 175 -0.14 7.84 -3.03
CA GLU A 175 -0.03 9.31 -3.05
C GLU A 175 -0.54 9.97 -1.76
N ASP A 176 -1.38 9.28 -1.00
CA ASP A 176 -1.81 9.71 0.33
C ASP A 176 -0.89 9.22 1.45
N LEU A 177 0.36 8.88 1.15
CA LEU A 177 1.35 8.36 2.10
C LEU A 177 1.00 6.99 2.71
N GLU A 178 -0.16 6.41 2.39
CA GLU A 178 -0.57 5.09 2.84
C GLU A 178 -0.11 4.01 1.85
N ASN A 179 1.21 3.96 1.55
CA ASN A 179 1.81 3.01 0.60
C ASN A 179 1.47 1.53 0.89
N ILE A 180 1.30 1.18 2.17
CA ILE A 180 0.84 -0.15 2.58
C ILE A 180 -0.70 -0.13 2.55
N PRO A 181 -1.36 -1.02 1.79
CA PRO A 181 -2.80 -0.99 1.60
C PRO A 181 -3.57 -1.57 2.80
N PHE A 182 -3.52 -0.89 3.94
CA PHE A 182 -4.20 -1.31 5.17
C PHE A 182 -5.72 -1.18 5.08
N HIS A 183 -6.23 -0.13 4.44
CA HIS A 183 -7.66 0.19 4.47
C HIS A 183 -8.56 -0.97 4.04
N PRO A 184 -8.30 -1.69 2.92
CA PRO A 184 -9.06 -2.88 2.58
C PRO A 184 -9.04 -3.97 3.67
N LEU A 185 -7.99 -4.08 4.49
CA LEU A 185 -7.81 -5.16 5.47
C LEU A 185 -8.40 -4.83 6.85
N ILE A 186 -8.51 -3.55 7.22
CA ILE A 186 -8.98 -3.10 8.54
C ILE A 186 -10.51 -2.93 8.62
N GLN A 187 -11.23 -3.35 7.58
CA GLN A 187 -12.69 -3.29 7.54
C GLN A 187 -13.29 -4.22 8.60
N PRO A 188 -14.15 -3.73 9.52
CA PRO A 188 -14.73 -4.54 10.58
C PRO A 188 -15.45 -5.81 10.08
N HIS A 189 -16.09 -5.71 8.92
CA HIS A 189 -16.81 -6.82 8.30
C HIS A 189 -15.91 -7.95 7.77
N ARG A 190 -14.60 -7.75 7.69
CA ARG A 190 -13.64 -8.77 7.25
C ARG A 190 -13.07 -9.61 8.39
N TYR A 191 -13.25 -9.18 9.64
CA TYR A 191 -12.80 -9.91 10.83
C TYR A 191 -11.33 -10.35 10.74
N VAL A 192 -10.46 -9.48 10.20
CA VAL A 192 -9.04 -9.76 10.09
C VAL A 192 -8.41 -9.72 11.47
N ASP A 193 -7.74 -10.81 11.86
CA ASP A 193 -7.10 -10.95 13.17
C ASP A 193 -5.66 -10.41 13.18
N VAL A 194 -4.93 -10.60 12.08
CA VAL A 194 -3.52 -10.24 11.94
C VAL A 194 -3.24 -9.72 10.53
N ILE A 195 -2.38 -8.71 10.41
CA ILE A 195 -1.88 -8.17 9.14
C ILE A 195 -0.36 -8.24 9.17
N PHE A 196 0.24 -8.92 8.20
CA PHE A 196 1.68 -8.86 7.94
C PHE A 196 1.94 -7.73 6.94
N ALA A 197 2.41 -6.60 7.44
CA ALA A 197 2.62 -5.38 6.67
C ALA A 197 4.07 -5.31 6.19
N ILE A 198 4.30 -5.63 4.91
CA ILE A 198 5.60 -5.50 4.28
C ILE A 198 5.76 -4.06 3.80
N ASP A 199 6.81 -3.38 4.26
CA ASP A 199 7.06 -1.99 3.93
C ASP A 199 8.37 -1.85 3.15
N SER A 200 8.24 -1.54 1.86
CA SER A 200 9.35 -1.26 0.96
C SER A 200 9.38 0.21 0.54
N SER A 201 8.79 1.10 1.34
CA SER A 201 8.70 2.53 1.03
C SER A 201 10.07 3.21 1.08
N ALA A 202 10.26 4.19 0.20
CA ALA A 202 11.49 4.97 0.06
C ALA A 202 11.42 6.29 0.86
N ASP A 203 11.09 6.22 2.15
CA ASP A 203 10.67 7.39 2.95
C ASP A 203 11.83 8.31 3.38
N THR A 204 13.02 7.76 3.53
CA THR A 204 14.20 8.47 4.05
C THR A 204 15.11 8.95 2.92
N GLN A 205 16.08 9.81 3.25
CA GLN A 205 17.09 10.31 2.30
C GLN A 205 17.80 9.19 1.52
N TYR A 206 17.94 8.01 2.11
CA TYR A 206 18.56 6.84 1.50
C TYR A 206 17.55 5.75 1.11
N HIS A 207 16.27 6.08 0.89
CA HIS A 207 15.22 5.18 0.41
C HIS A 207 14.93 3.97 1.30
N TRP A 208 15.07 4.13 2.61
CA TRP A 208 14.61 3.15 3.60
C TRP A 208 13.27 3.57 4.22
N PRO A 209 12.42 2.62 4.64
CA PRO A 209 11.16 2.91 5.29
C PRO A 209 11.36 3.45 6.72
N ASN A 210 10.54 4.41 7.11
CA ASN A 210 10.52 4.98 8.47
C ASN A 210 9.17 4.80 9.18
N GLY A 211 8.23 4.06 8.57
CA GLY A 211 6.89 3.83 9.10
C GLY A 211 5.85 4.89 8.70
N THR A 212 6.18 5.80 7.78
CA THR A 212 5.26 6.87 7.30
C THR A 212 3.88 6.32 6.95
N SER A 213 3.81 5.16 6.26
CA SER A 213 2.52 4.57 5.90
C SER A 213 1.68 4.10 7.08
N LEU A 214 2.29 3.61 8.17
CA LEU A 214 1.54 3.26 9.38
C LEU A 214 1.03 4.51 10.09
N VAL A 215 1.85 5.56 10.16
CA VAL A 215 1.47 6.84 10.76
C VAL A 215 0.30 7.46 10.00
N ALA A 216 0.39 7.55 8.68
CA ALA A 216 -0.67 8.08 7.82
C ALA A 216 -1.99 7.29 8.00
N THR A 217 -1.92 5.96 8.06
CA THR A 217 -3.10 5.10 8.29
C THR A 217 -3.68 5.30 9.70
N TYR A 218 -2.83 5.38 10.72
CA TYR A 218 -3.24 5.62 12.10
C TYR A 218 -3.94 6.97 12.21
N GLU A 219 -3.30 8.04 11.73
CA GLU A 219 -3.87 9.38 11.71
C GLU A 219 -5.22 9.38 10.99
N ARG A 220 -5.30 8.82 9.79
CA ARG A 220 -6.55 8.65 9.04
C ARG A 220 -7.65 7.97 9.86
N SER A 221 -7.32 6.90 10.59
CA SER A 221 -8.29 6.18 11.42
C SER A 221 -8.81 7.00 12.61
N THR A 222 -8.02 7.98 13.08
CA THR A 222 -8.39 8.87 14.19
C THR A 222 -9.13 10.13 13.74
N LEU A 223 -9.08 10.46 12.45
CA LEU A 223 -9.63 11.70 11.93
C LEU A 223 -11.16 11.70 11.90
N ILE A 224 -11.73 12.66 12.62
CA ILE A 224 -13.13 13.06 12.50
C ILE A 224 -13.15 14.20 11.46
N GLN A 225 -13.44 13.92 10.18
CA GLN A 225 -13.57 15.00 9.20
C GLN A 225 -14.93 15.70 9.24
N PHE A 226 -14.86 16.97 8.81
CA PHE A 226 -15.73 18.12 9.06
C PHE A 226 -16.99 18.21 8.16
N ASP A 227 -17.65 17.10 7.88
CA ASP A 227 -18.99 17.16 7.32
C ASP A 227 -20.00 16.44 8.22
N SER A 228 -21.23 16.89 8.15
CA SER A 228 -22.38 16.45 8.96
C SER A 228 -22.70 14.94 8.94
N SER A 229 -21.90 14.11 8.27
CA SER A 229 -22.08 12.66 8.06
C SER A 229 -21.33 11.75 9.04
N GLY A 230 -20.32 12.23 9.78
CA GLY A 230 -19.55 11.44 10.75
C GLY A 230 -18.08 11.14 10.39
N ASN A 231 -17.43 10.28 11.17
CA ASN A 231 -16.00 9.91 11.05
C ASN A 231 -15.68 9.23 9.69
N LEU A 232 -14.65 9.69 8.97
CA LEU A 232 -14.16 9.11 7.70
C LEU A 232 -13.85 7.61 7.83
N GLY A 233 -13.34 7.20 8.99
CA GLY A 233 -13.08 5.80 9.30
C GLY A 233 -14.34 4.93 9.34
N ASN A 234 -15.55 5.48 9.50
CA ASN A 234 -16.81 4.72 9.45
C ASN A 234 -16.79 3.39 10.24
N GLY A 235 -16.24 3.43 11.46
CA GLY A 235 -16.09 2.26 12.33
C GLY A 235 -14.82 1.42 12.10
N THR A 236 -13.98 1.76 11.11
CA THR A 236 -12.61 1.25 11.04
C THR A 236 -11.80 1.75 12.24
N SER A 237 -10.83 0.94 12.64
CA SER A 237 -9.92 1.27 13.73
C SER A 237 -8.55 0.70 13.40
N PHE A 238 -7.52 1.46 13.76
CA PHE A 238 -6.13 1.09 13.59
C PHE A 238 -5.44 1.15 14.97
N PRO A 239 -4.46 0.26 15.27
CA PRO A 239 -3.75 0.38 16.53
C PRO A 239 -2.93 1.67 16.58
N ALA A 240 -2.65 2.14 17.79
CA ALA A 240 -1.73 3.26 17.98
C ALA A 240 -0.35 2.94 17.39
N VAL A 241 0.22 3.93 16.72
CA VAL A 241 1.56 3.93 16.13
C VAL A 241 2.23 5.25 16.53
N PRO A 242 3.52 5.24 16.90
CA PRO A 242 4.22 6.48 17.21
C PRO A 242 4.58 7.26 15.93
N ASP A 243 5.03 8.50 16.08
CA ASP A 243 5.55 9.30 14.96
C ASP A 243 6.81 8.67 14.31
N THR A 244 7.14 9.13 13.10
CA THR A 244 8.26 8.60 12.31
C THR A 244 9.62 8.81 12.97
N ASP A 245 9.82 9.89 13.72
CA ASP A 245 11.06 10.12 14.46
C ASP A 245 11.22 9.07 15.57
N THR A 246 10.16 8.83 16.35
CA THR A 246 10.13 7.76 17.36
C THR A 246 10.36 6.38 16.73
N MET A 247 9.72 6.08 15.59
CA MET A 247 9.91 4.82 14.86
C MET A 247 11.39 4.55 14.56
N VAL A 248 12.10 5.57 14.10
CA VAL A 248 13.53 5.48 13.76
C VAL A 248 14.40 5.46 15.02
N ASN A 249 14.18 6.39 15.96
CA ASN A 249 15.01 6.56 17.16
C ASN A 249 14.98 5.35 18.08
N LEU A 250 13.83 4.70 18.21
CA LEU A 250 13.66 3.47 18.99
C LEU A 250 14.02 2.20 18.20
N GLY A 251 14.40 2.33 16.92
CA GLY A 251 14.77 1.20 16.06
C GLY A 251 13.60 0.29 15.68
N LEU A 252 12.35 0.76 15.78
CA LEU A 252 11.14 -0.02 15.45
C LEU A 252 11.06 -0.36 13.95
N ASN A 253 11.81 0.35 13.11
CA ASN A 253 11.97 0.07 11.69
C ASN A 253 13.23 -0.77 11.34
N THR A 254 13.92 -1.35 12.32
CA THR A 254 15.15 -2.15 12.09
C THR A 254 14.92 -3.66 12.13
N HIS A 255 13.73 -4.08 12.54
CA HIS A 255 13.30 -5.48 12.64
C HIS A 255 11.77 -5.54 12.61
N PRO A 256 11.16 -6.74 12.53
CA PRO A 256 9.72 -6.84 12.67
C PRO A 256 9.23 -6.24 14.00
N THR A 257 8.19 -5.42 13.98
CA THR A 257 7.62 -4.77 15.17
C THR A 257 6.11 -4.96 15.18
N PHE A 258 5.54 -5.26 16.35
CA PHE A 258 4.13 -5.52 16.51
C PHE A 258 3.40 -4.31 17.07
N PHE A 259 2.30 -3.89 16.42
CA PHE A 259 1.41 -2.83 16.87
C PHE A 259 0.02 -3.39 17.16
N GLY A 260 -0.61 -2.87 18.22
CA GLY A 260 -1.93 -3.33 18.64
C GLY A 260 -1.91 -4.61 19.49
N CYS A 261 -0.79 -4.95 20.13
CA CYS A 261 -0.71 -6.17 20.95
C CYS A 261 -1.75 -6.22 22.09
N ASN A 262 -2.18 -5.06 22.59
CA ASN A 262 -3.30 -4.96 23.52
C ASN A 262 -4.54 -4.39 22.80
N SER A 263 -5.52 -5.24 22.52
CA SER A 263 -6.79 -4.85 21.88
C SER A 263 -7.69 -3.98 22.76
N SER A 264 -7.41 -3.87 24.06
CA SER A 264 -8.18 -3.03 24.97
C SER A 264 -7.84 -1.54 24.84
N ASN A 265 -6.77 -1.19 24.13
CA ASN A 265 -6.32 0.18 23.95
C ASN A 265 -6.99 0.89 22.76
N THR A 266 -7.88 0.20 22.03
CA THR A 266 -8.56 0.73 20.85
C THR A 266 -10.08 0.73 21.05
N THR A 267 -10.78 1.70 20.45
CA THR A 267 -12.23 1.85 20.58
C THR A 267 -12.99 0.66 19.99
N ASN A 268 -12.49 0.12 18.87
CA ASN A 268 -12.94 -1.13 18.27
C ASN A 268 -11.75 -2.10 18.25
N ILE A 269 -12.01 -3.41 18.25
CA ILE A 269 -10.95 -4.41 18.10
C ILE A 269 -10.25 -4.20 16.76
N THR A 270 -8.93 -4.03 16.79
CA THR A 270 -8.09 -3.93 15.59
C THR A 270 -7.36 -5.24 15.32
N PRO A 271 -6.99 -5.53 14.07
CA PRO A 271 -5.99 -6.56 13.79
C PRO A 271 -4.70 -6.25 14.55
N LEU A 272 -3.96 -7.31 14.90
CA LEU A 272 -2.55 -7.17 15.27
C LEU A 272 -1.74 -6.87 14.00
N ILE A 273 -0.98 -5.79 13.99
CA ILE A 273 -0.12 -5.44 12.87
C ILE A 273 1.28 -5.98 13.15
N VAL A 274 1.74 -6.87 12.28
CA VAL A 274 3.13 -7.31 12.21
C VAL A 274 3.81 -6.47 11.13
N TYR A 275 4.43 -5.37 11.54
CA TYR A 275 5.18 -4.49 10.65
C TYR A 275 6.54 -5.12 10.31
N ILE A 276 6.83 -5.27 9.02
CA ILE A 276 8.06 -5.87 8.50
C ILE A 276 8.69 -4.85 7.53
N PRO A 277 9.58 -3.98 8.03
CA PRO A 277 10.28 -2.99 7.20
C PRO A 277 11.35 -3.65 6.35
N ASN A 278 11.52 -3.16 5.12
CA ASN A 278 12.69 -3.44 4.30
C ASN A 278 13.94 -2.98 5.05
N TYR A 279 14.88 -3.91 5.24
CA TYR A 279 16.10 -3.68 6.01
C TYR A 279 17.25 -4.46 5.36
N PRO A 280 18.50 -3.95 5.36
CA PRO A 280 19.60 -4.64 4.70
C PRO A 280 20.07 -5.85 5.54
N TYR A 281 19.57 -7.04 5.23
CA TYR A 281 20.07 -8.28 5.84
C TYR A 281 21.34 -8.76 5.15
N VAL A 282 21.28 -8.95 3.83
CA VAL A 282 22.39 -9.48 3.01
C VAL A 282 22.68 -8.61 1.79
N TYR A 283 21.75 -7.72 1.42
CA TYR A 283 21.87 -6.84 0.26
C TYR A 283 21.17 -5.50 0.55
N PRO A 284 21.74 -4.35 0.13
CA PRO A 284 21.06 -3.06 0.22
C PRO A 284 19.95 -2.96 -0.83
N SER A 285 18.73 -3.37 -0.46
CA SER A 285 17.53 -3.35 -1.32
C SER A 285 16.76 -2.03 -1.28
N ASN A 286 17.39 -0.93 -0.84
CA ASN A 286 16.86 0.44 -0.88
C ASN A 286 17.02 1.05 -2.27
N ILE A 287 16.24 0.50 -3.20
CA ILE A 287 16.25 0.87 -4.61
C ILE A 287 15.33 2.07 -4.84
N SER A 288 15.68 2.93 -5.81
CA SER A 288 14.83 4.07 -6.15
C SER A 288 13.54 3.60 -6.82
N THR A 289 12.41 4.26 -6.51
CA THR A 289 11.12 4.08 -7.19
C THR A 289 11.24 4.22 -8.73
N PHE A 290 12.20 4.99 -9.22
CA PHE A 290 12.39 5.25 -10.65
C PHE A 290 13.35 4.29 -11.36
N ASP A 291 13.94 3.34 -10.64
CA ASP A 291 14.75 2.30 -11.25
C ASP A 291 13.83 1.26 -11.90
N LEU A 292 13.71 1.30 -13.23
CA LEU A 292 12.82 0.40 -14.00
C LEU A 292 13.55 -0.81 -14.61
N SER A 293 14.85 -0.95 -14.37
CA SER A 293 15.67 -2.00 -14.95
C SER A 293 16.72 -2.49 -13.96
N TYR A 294 16.81 -3.81 -13.84
CA TYR A 294 17.74 -4.50 -12.95
C TYR A 294 18.51 -5.55 -13.73
N ASN A 295 19.80 -5.70 -13.43
CA ASN A 295 20.50 -6.91 -13.85
C ASN A 295 20.10 -8.08 -12.94
N VAL A 296 20.33 -9.31 -13.43
CA VAL A 296 19.94 -10.53 -12.71
C VAL A 296 20.53 -10.58 -11.29
N SER A 297 21.81 -10.25 -11.12
CA SER A 297 22.44 -10.26 -9.79
C SER A 297 21.85 -9.25 -8.80
N GLN A 298 21.41 -8.08 -9.27
CA GLN A 298 20.71 -7.09 -8.45
C GLN A 298 19.33 -7.62 -8.06
N SER A 299 18.57 -8.15 -9.03
CA SER A 299 17.26 -8.75 -8.77
C SER A 299 17.35 -9.89 -7.76
N ASP A 300 18.31 -10.79 -7.92
CA ASP A 300 18.54 -11.92 -7.02
C ASP A 300 18.90 -11.44 -5.61
N GLY A 301 19.77 -10.44 -5.50
CA GLY A 301 20.14 -9.85 -4.21
C GLY A 301 18.97 -9.18 -3.49
N ILE A 302 18.11 -8.46 -4.22
CA ILE A 302 16.89 -7.83 -3.68
C ILE A 302 15.92 -8.91 -3.19
N VAL A 303 15.68 -9.95 -3.98
CA VAL A 303 14.77 -11.06 -3.62
C VAL A 303 15.30 -11.85 -2.43
N GLU A 304 16.60 -12.16 -2.40
CA GLU A 304 17.23 -12.84 -1.27
C GLU A 304 17.17 -11.99 0.00
N ASN A 305 17.35 -10.68 -0.11
CA ASN A 305 17.18 -9.78 1.01
C ASN A 305 15.73 -9.75 1.51
N GLY A 306 14.75 -9.70 0.61
CA GLY A 306 13.32 -9.78 0.97
C GLY A 306 12.96 -11.07 1.71
N TYR A 307 13.51 -12.21 1.28
CA TYR A 307 13.38 -13.47 2.03
C TYR A 307 13.95 -13.35 3.44
N ASN A 308 15.14 -12.77 3.60
CA ASN A 308 15.78 -12.61 4.90
C ASN A 308 15.05 -11.59 5.80
N VAL A 309 14.50 -10.53 5.23
CA VAL A 309 13.63 -9.57 5.93
C VAL A 309 12.40 -10.28 6.51
N ALA A 310 11.69 -11.07 5.70
CA ALA A 310 10.48 -11.78 6.14
C ALA A 310 10.76 -12.90 7.14
N THR A 311 11.95 -13.51 7.10
CA THR A 311 12.31 -14.67 7.92
C THR A 311 13.29 -14.36 9.05
N MET A 312 13.64 -13.08 9.24
CA MET A 312 14.73 -12.65 10.13
C MET A 312 16.03 -13.43 9.90
N GLY A 313 16.45 -13.52 8.64
CA GLY A 313 17.61 -14.28 8.20
C GLY A 313 17.44 -15.78 8.38
N ASN A 314 16.29 -16.35 8.02
CA ASN A 314 15.92 -17.74 8.30
C ASN A 314 16.08 -18.11 9.80
N GLY A 315 15.67 -17.19 10.68
CA GLY A 315 15.81 -17.32 12.13
C GLY A 315 17.23 -17.14 12.68
N SER A 316 18.22 -16.80 11.85
CA SER A 316 19.59 -16.56 12.33
C SER A 316 19.73 -15.26 13.12
N ALA A 317 18.96 -14.22 12.78
CA ALA A 317 18.92 -12.97 13.55
C ALA A 317 18.08 -13.14 14.83
N ASN A 318 17.02 -13.95 14.77
CA ASN A 318 16.24 -14.32 15.95
C ASN A 318 15.57 -15.70 15.77
N ALA A 319 16.04 -16.71 16.51
CA ALA A 319 15.54 -18.08 16.42
C ALA A 319 14.09 -18.25 16.91
N THR A 320 13.56 -17.28 17.67
CA THR A 320 12.17 -17.30 18.17
C THR A 320 11.17 -16.81 17.13
N TRP A 321 11.62 -16.16 16.05
CA TRP A 321 10.75 -15.51 15.06
C TRP A 321 9.63 -16.40 14.51
N PRO A 322 9.87 -17.65 14.06
CA PRO A 322 8.78 -18.50 13.57
C PRO A 322 7.71 -18.79 14.62
N THR A 323 8.12 -18.91 15.89
CA THR A 323 7.19 -19.10 17.01
C THR A 323 6.38 -17.84 17.26
N CYS A 324 7.02 -16.67 17.22
CA CYS A 324 6.38 -15.38 17.44
C CYS A 324 5.40 -15.01 16.31
N VAL A 325 5.69 -15.39 15.07
CA VAL A 325 4.73 -15.35 13.95
C VAL A 325 3.50 -16.20 14.27
N GLY A 326 3.70 -17.43 14.75
CA GLY A 326 2.59 -18.29 15.19
C GLY A 326 1.74 -17.65 16.30
N CYS A 327 2.39 -17.03 17.29
CA CYS A 327 1.73 -16.30 18.36
C CYS A 327 0.94 -15.09 17.87
N ALA A 328 1.49 -14.34 16.91
CA ALA A 328 0.79 -13.23 16.27
C ALA A 328 -0.51 -13.70 15.58
N ILE A 329 -0.45 -14.81 14.83
CA ILE A 329 -1.60 -15.39 14.11
C ILE A 329 -2.73 -15.79 15.05
N ILE A 330 -2.42 -16.38 16.20
CA ILE A 330 -3.44 -16.87 17.14
C ILE A 330 -3.89 -15.82 18.16
N SER A 331 -3.22 -14.66 18.24
CA SER A 331 -3.41 -13.64 19.30
C SER A 331 -4.88 -13.26 19.52
N ARG A 332 -5.57 -12.80 18.47
CA ARG A 332 -6.99 -12.42 18.52
C ARG A 332 -7.92 -13.59 18.74
N GLY A 333 -7.56 -14.78 18.27
CA GLY A 333 -8.29 -16.02 18.57
C GLY A 333 -8.28 -16.35 20.07
N LEU A 334 -7.13 -16.19 20.72
CA LEU A 334 -6.98 -16.39 22.17
C LEU A 334 -7.84 -15.40 22.96
N GLU A 335 -7.79 -14.11 22.59
CA GLU A 335 -8.62 -13.07 23.22
C GLU A 335 -10.12 -13.35 23.08
N ARG A 336 -10.58 -13.64 21.86
CA ARG A 336 -12.00 -13.88 21.55
C ARG A 336 -12.57 -15.07 22.32
N THR A 337 -11.76 -16.11 22.49
CA THR A 337 -12.14 -17.34 23.21
C THR A 337 -11.86 -17.27 24.71
N LYS A 338 -11.24 -16.18 25.19
CA LYS A 338 -10.75 -16.03 26.57
C LYS A 338 -9.79 -17.15 26.96
N THR A 339 -9.05 -17.68 25.99
CA THR A 339 -8.03 -18.71 26.23
C THR A 339 -6.78 -18.04 26.81
N PRO A 340 -6.18 -18.57 27.89
CA PRO A 340 -4.94 -18.03 28.44
C PRO A 340 -3.83 -17.98 27.39
N VAL A 341 -3.12 -16.85 27.30
CA VAL A 341 -1.99 -16.68 26.38
C VAL A 341 -0.84 -17.60 26.83
N PRO A 342 -0.31 -18.49 25.96
CA PRO A 342 0.82 -19.34 26.30
C PRO A 342 2.05 -18.50 26.68
N GLU A 343 2.86 -18.99 27.63
CA GLU A 343 4.05 -18.29 28.11
C GLU A 343 5.01 -17.91 26.98
N VAL A 344 5.20 -18.80 26.00
CA VAL A 344 6.03 -18.53 24.83
C VAL A 344 5.53 -17.34 24.01
N CYS A 345 4.21 -17.14 23.91
CA CYS A 345 3.63 -15.99 23.22
C CYS A 345 3.75 -14.71 24.05
N THR A 346 3.64 -14.81 25.37
CA THR A 346 3.93 -13.68 26.26
C THR A 346 5.35 -13.17 26.06
N LEU A 347 6.34 -14.06 25.95
CA LEU A 347 7.74 -13.67 25.67
C LEU A 347 7.89 -13.03 24.28
N CYS A 348 7.21 -13.57 23.26
CA CYS A 348 7.18 -12.97 21.93
C CYS A 348 6.61 -11.55 21.95
N PHE A 349 5.50 -11.33 22.64
CA PHE A 349 4.88 -10.00 22.74
C PHE A 349 5.75 -9.03 23.56
N GLN A 350 6.43 -9.49 24.62
CA GLN A 350 7.39 -8.66 25.33
C GLN A 350 8.57 -8.21 24.45
N HIS A 351 8.94 -9.02 23.46
CA HIS A 351 10.08 -8.72 22.60
C HIS A 351 9.72 -7.86 21.38
N PHE A 352 8.60 -8.18 20.71
CA PHE A 352 8.24 -7.57 19.44
C PHE A 352 7.21 -6.46 19.55
N CYS A 353 6.43 -6.38 20.62
CA CYS A 353 5.43 -5.32 20.75
C CYS A 353 6.08 -4.00 21.12
N TRP A 354 5.70 -2.96 20.39
CA TRP A 354 5.95 -1.61 20.85
C TRP A 354 5.22 -1.38 22.18
N ASP A 355 5.94 -0.83 23.16
CA ASP A 355 5.51 -0.68 24.55
C ASP A 355 4.82 0.65 24.85
N GLY A 356 4.73 1.54 23.85
CA GLY A 356 4.18 2.88 24.01
C GLY A 356 5.22 3.97 24.31
N SER A 357 6.51 3.64 24.38
CA SER A 357 7.59 4.62 24.53
C SER A 357 7.69 5.55 23.32
N LEU A 358 8.08 6.82 23.56
CA LEU A 358 8.18 7.87 22.55
C LEU A 358 9.56 8.53 22.60
N ASP A 359 10.11 8.83 21.43
CA ASP A 359 11.32 9.63 21.23
C ASP A 359 11.19 10.44 19.95
N GLY A 360 10.40 11.52 20.00
CA GLY A 360 10.17 12.42 18.87
C GLY A 360 11.28 13.46 18.67
N THR A 361 12.53 13.17 19.07
CA THR A 361 13.65 14.08 18.79
C THR A 361 14.07 13.95 17.33
N ASN A 362 14.10 15.07 16.60
CA ASN A 362 14.52 15.04 15.19
C ASN A 362 15.92 14.42 15.06
N ALA A 363 16.03 13.37 14.24
CA ALA A 363 17.30 12.70 14.02
C ALA A 363 18.32 13.68 13.40
N SER A 364 19.41 13.94 14.12
CA SER A 364 20.51 14.78 13.63
C SER A 364 21.34 14.11 12.52
N THR A 365 21.17 12.80 12.35
CA THR A 365 21.86 11.98 11.36
C THR A 365 20.84 11.33 10.42
N PRO A 366 21.09 11.36 9.09
CA PRO A 366 20.27 10.61 8.15
C PRO A 366 20.22 9.12 8.51
N TYR A 367 19.05 8.49 8.31
CA TYR A 367 18.86 7.06 8.57
C TYR A 367 19.52 6.22 7.47
N GLU A 368 20.64 5.58 7.81
CA GLU A 368 21.39 4.67 6.94
C GLU A 368 21.79 3.41 7.73
N PRO A 369 20.93 2.37 7.74
CA PRO A 369 21.19 1.16 8.52
C PRO A 369 22.34 0.32 7.94
N PRO A 370 23.17 -0.32 8.80
CA PRO A 370 24.19 -1.25 8.35
C PRO A 370 23.60 -2.62 7.98
N ILE A 371 24.33 -3.37 7.14
CA ILE A 371 23.99 -4.77 6.81
C ILE A 371 23.97 -5.64 8.08
N GLN A 372 22.85 -6.29 8.36
CA GLN A 372 22.59 -7.03 9.61
C GLN A 372 23.33 -8.38 9.68
N VAL A 373 23.31 -9.13 8.57
CA VAL A 373 23.91 -10.46 8.47
C VAL A 373 24.99 -10.39 7.40
N GLY A 374 26.24 -10.18 7.83
CA GLY A 374 27.38 -10.18 6.91
C GLY A 374 27.37 -11.43 6.00
N PRO A 375 27.82 -11.32 4.74
CA PRO A 375 27.65 -12.36 3.74
C PRO A 375 28.18 -13.70 4.27
N THR A 376 27.32 -14.71 4.34
CA THR A 376 27.71 -16.07 4.70
C THR A 376 28.34 -16.79 3.50
N VAL A 377 29.30 -16.16 2.83
CA VAL A 377 30.11 -16.81 1.80
C VAL A 377 31.43 -17.23 2.43
N LYS A 378 31.50 -18.50 2.87
CA LYS A 378 32.78 -19.15 3.10
C LYS A 378 33.44 -19.44 1.74
N SER A 379 34.65 -18.88 1.62
CA SER A 379 35.70 -19.15 0.64
C SER A 379 35.69 -18.35 -0.67
N GLY A 380 36.71 -17.50 -0.78
CA GLY A 380 37.37 -17.25 -2.07
C GLY A 380 37.45 -15.80 -2.51
N ALA A 381 38.24 -15.00 -1.80
CA ALA A 381 38.76 -13.70 -2.23
C ALA A 381 37.72 -12.62 -2.60
N LEU A 382 37.50 -11.68 -1.69
CA LEU A 382 37.54 -10.25 -2.04
C LEU A 382 38.13 -9.49 -0.86
N ARG A 383 39.28 -8.89 -1.15
CA ARG A 383 40.14 -8.14 -0.25
C ARG A 383 39.52 -6.77 -0.02
N GLU A 384 39.67 -6.28 1.21
CA GLU A 384 39.44 -4.90 1.65
C GLU A 384 39.69 -3.85 0.55
N ARG A 385 38.69 -2.97 0.33
CA ARG A 385 38.82 -1.51 0.27
C ARG A 385 37.55 -0.93 -0.39
N TYR A 386 36.68 -0.32 0.41
CA TYR A 386 35.87 0.80 -0.06
C TYR A 386 35.94 1.92 0.98
N ALA A 387 37.05 2.62 0.91
CA ALA A 387 37.12 4.03 1.25
C ALA A 387 37.79 4.73 0.06
N SER A 388 37.10 5.76 -0.47
CA SER A 388 37.58 6.78 -1.43
C SER A 388 37.48 6.46 -2.94
N PRO A 389 37.52 7.46 -3.84
CA PRO A 389 36.36 8.16 -4.42
C PRO A 389 36.27 7.90 -5.94
N ILE A 390 35.18 7.31 -6.42
CA ILE A 390 34.97 7.05 -7.86
C ILE A 390 33.79 7.89 -8.36
N VAL A 391 33.99 9.22 -8.36
CA VAL A 391 33.09 10.17 -9.05
C VAL A 391 33.77 10.79 -10.29
N THR A 392 35.06 10.53 -10.57
CA THR A 392 35.79 11.27 -11.61
C THR A 392 36.43 10.45 -12.75
N ALA A 393 36.19 9.14 -12.86
CA ALA A 393 36.83 8.33 -13.90
C ALA A 393 35.92 7.86 -15.07
N TYR A 394 34.61 8.11 -15.03
CA TYR A 394 33.70 7.70 -16.12
C TYR A 394 33.61 8.69 -17.30
N LEU A 395 34.29 9.85 -17.22
CA LEU A 395 34.27 10.86 -18.30
C LEU A 395 35.43 10.75 -19.31
N ALA A 396 36.47 9.94 -19.04
CA ALA A 396 37.67 9.93 -19.90
C ALA A 396 37.68 8.81 -20.97
N VAL A 397 36.88 7.75 -20.82
CA VAL A 397 36.91 6.61 -21.76
C VAL A 397 35.85 6.74 -22.87
N MET A 398 34.83 7.58 -22.70
CA MET A 398 33.84 7.87 -23.75
C MET A 398 34.32 8.87 -24.81
N ILE A 399 35.45 9.56 -24.59
CA ILE A 399 35.99 10.55 -25.54
C ILE A 399 36.88 9.89 -26.62
N LEU A 400 37.30 8.63 -26.45
CA LEU A 400 38.17 7.95 -27.43
C LEU A 400 37.44 7.09 -28.47
N PHE A 401 36.11 6.91 -28.36
CA PHE A 401 35.31 6.16 -29.34
C PHE A 401 34.34 7.01 -30.17
N MET A 402 34.38 8.35 -30.03
CA MET A 402 33.57 9.27 -30.86
C MET A 402 34.38 10.03 -31.92
N VAL A 403 35.64 9.63 -32.18
CA VAL A 403 36.41 10.12 -33.34
C VAL A 403 36.99 8.93 -34.10
N SER A 404 36.14 8.21 -34.84
CA SER A 404 36.45 7.49 -36.09
C SER A 404 35.15 7.13 -36.79
#